data_AF-A0A1G6HRS6-F1
#
_entry.id   AF-A0A1G6HRS6-F1
#
_cell.length_a   1.000
_cell.length_b   1.000
_cell.length_c   1.000
_cell.angle_alpha   90.00
_cell.angle_beta   90.00
_cell.angle_gamma   90.00
#
_symmetry.space_group_name_H-M   'P 1'
#
loop_
_entity.id
_entity.type
_entity.pdbx_description
1 polymer ?
#
loop_
_entity_poly.entity_id
_entity_poly.type
_entity_poly.pdbx_seq_one_letter_code
_entity_poly.pdbx_strand_id
1 'polypeptide(L)'
;MPYLVRVINRENWPEPDENVQVCELDADALNDLKTTENKLSTWYAEDEKDIDDAILAYLGSMDKWVRQEEKEFIFIDTKDITINNIKIIVEPNDTYIKDHEELHRDLACLQLMDIENLCGEFIQVLKCGNLVVKTKQEIRELFKKAVISDLICSETIDKTKHGTLKKYVRDIEAEIATEMVRKT
;
A
#
# COMPACT_ATOMS: atom_id res chain seq x y z
N MET A 1 -0.45 -15.29 9.00
CA MET A 1 -0.61 -14.35 10.13
C MET A 1 -1.08 -13.05 9.51
N PRO A 2 -2.02 -12.31 10.13
CA PRO A 2 -2.59 -11.15 9.47
C PRO A 2 -1.67 -9.93 9.55
N TYR A 3 -1.52 -9.24 8.42
CA TYR A 3 -0.64 -8.10 8.24
C TYR A 3 -1.40 -6.83 7.87
N LEU A 4 -0.83 -5.68 8.22
CA LEU A 4 -1.18 -4.38 7.67
C LEU A 4 -0.08 -3.92 6.72
N VAL A 5 -0.47 -3.69 5.46
CA VAL A 5 0.41 -3.31 4.36
C VAL A 5 0.34 -1.81 4.12
N ARG A 6 1.51 -1.20 3.95
CA ARG A 6 1.64 0.22 3.61
C ARG A 6 2.93 0.45 2.83
N VAL A 7 2.95 1.42 1.91
CA VAL A 7 4.22 1.85 1.31
C VAL A 7 4.99 2.72 2.28
N ILE A 8 6.29 2.76 2.07
CA ILE A 8 7.18 3.81 2.57
C ILE A 8 7.94 4.47 1.42
N ASN A 9 8.44 5.68 1.64
CA ASN A 9 9.50 6.26 0.81
C ASN A 9 10.82 5.88 1.48
N ARG A 10 11.51 4.88 0.89
CA ARG A 10 12.65 4.21 1.52
C ARG A 10 13.73 5.15 2.05
N GLU A 11 14.00 6.21 1.30
CA GLU A 11 14.97 7.27 1.58
C GLU A 11 14.73 8.04 2.89
N ASN A 12 13.50 7.99 3.43
CA ASN A 12 13.16 8.65 4.69
C ASN A 12 13.42 7.77 5.92
N TRP A 13 13.85 6.52 5.74
CA TRP A 13 13.97 5.53 6.81
C TRP A 13 15.41 4.99 6.91
N PRO A 14 15.86 4.57 8.10
CA PRO A 14 17.22 4.05 8.29
C PRO A 14 17.47 2.75 7.53
N GLU A 15 18.73 2.45 7.23
CA GLU A 15 19.15 1.15 6.69
C GLU A 15 18.97 0.02 7.71
N PRO A 16 18.71 -1.24 7.30
CA PRO A 16 18.41 -2.32 8.24
C PRO A 16 19.56 -2.62 9.21
N ASP A 17 20.80 -2.32 8.82
CA ASP A 17 21.99 -2.46 9.66
C ASP A 17 22.27 -1.25 10.55
N GLU A 18 21.55 -0.14 10.36
CA GLU A 18 21.68 1.05 11.19
C GLU A 18 20.96 0.88 12.54
N ASN A 19 21.67 1.21 13.62
CA ASN A 19 21.12 1.18 14.97
C ASN A 19 20.53 2.55 15.37
N VAL A 20 19.54 3.02 14.60
CA VAL A 20 18.85 4.29 14.83
C VAL A 20 17.71 4.11 15.85
N GLN A 21 17.63 5.03 16.81
CA GLN A 21 16.50 5.16 17.73
C GLN A 21 15.41 6.07 17.15
N VAL A 22 14.17 5.94 17.62
CA VAL A 22 13.04 6.75 17.12
C VAL A 22 13.30 8.26 17.27
N CYS A 23 13.95 8.68 18.36
CA CYS A 23 14.28 10.09 18.61
C CYS A 23 15.37 10.65 17.69
N GLU A 24 16.05 9.79 16.92
CA GLU A 24 17.10 10.14 15.97
C GLU A 24 16.58 10.13 14.53
N LEU A 25 15.32 9.74 14.29
CA LEU A 25 14.72 9.74 12.96
C LEU A 25 14.60 11.16 12.39
N ASP A 26 14.92 11.28 11.11
CA ASP A 26 14.61 12.48 10.35
C ASP A 26 13.09 12.70 10.31
N ALA A 27 12.68 13.96 10.47
CA ALA A 27 11.27 14.33 10.49
C ALA A 27 10.55 13.96 9.17
N ASP A 28 11.29 13.75 8.07
CA ASP A 28 10.73 13.33 6.79
C ASP A 28 10.15 11.90 6.82
N ALA A 29 10.59 11.03 7.75
CA ALA A 29 9.96 9.74 8.01
C ALA A 29 8.46 9.89 8.36
N LEU A 30 8.10 11.00 9.00
CA LEU A 30 6.71 11.28 9.38
C LEU A 30 5.80 11.54 8.17
N ASN A 31 6.35 11.80 6.98
CA ASN A 31 5.55 11.90 5.76
C ASN A 31 4.83 10.58 5.44
N ASP A 32 5.45 9.45 5.76
CA ASP A 32 4.86 8.12 5.57
C ASP A 32 3.88 7.75 6.69
N LEU A 33 3.96 8.41 7.84
CA LEU A 33 3.05 8.27 8.98
C LEU A 33 2.01 9.40 9.07
N LYS A 34 1.89 10.22 8.02
CA LYS A 34 0.95 11.34 8.01
C LYS A 34 -0.48 10.85 8.16
N THR A 35 -1.14 11.32 9.22
CA THR A 35 -2.52 10.97 9.54
C THR A 35 -3.52 11.95 8.93
N THR A 36 -4.75 11.48 8.69
CA THR A 36 -5.92 12.34 8.45
C THR A 36 -6.94 12.04 9.53
N GLU A 37 -7.45 13.06 10.22
CA GLU A 37 -8.41 12.88 11.34
C GLU A 37 -7.93 11.88 12.41
N ASN A 38 -6.63 11.90 12.74
CA ASN A 38 -5.98 10.98 13.66
C ASN A 38 -6.10 9.50 13.26
N LYS A 39 -6.18 9.25 11.93
CA LYS A 39 -6.19 7.92 11.33
C LYS A 39 -5.01 7.75 10.37
N LEU A 40 -4.42 6.56 10.35
CA LEU A 40 -3.43 6.13 9.37
C LEU A 40 -3.95 4.94 8.58
N SER A 41 -4.11 5.14 7.26
CA SER A 41 -4.67 4.13 6.37
C SER A 41 -3.69 2.99 6.05
N THR A 42 -4.19 1.77 6.07
CA THR A 42 -3.43 0.55 5.79
C THR A 42 -4.32 -0.44 5.03
N TRP A 43 -3.71 -1.48 4.48
CA TRP A 43 -4.42 -2.52 3.73
C TRP A 43 -4.16 -3.90 4.34
N TYR A 44 -5.22 -4.62 4.63
CA TYR A 44 -5.18 -5.90 5.32
C TYR A 44 -4.82 -7.04 4.39
N ALA A 45 -3.92 -7.91 4.84
CA ALA A 45 -3.68 -9.23 4.25
C ALA A 45 -3.85 -10.29 5.35
N GLU A 46 -4.63 -11.34 5.10
CA GLU A 46 -4.87 -12.41 6.09
C GLU A 46 -3.59 -13.24 6.34
N ASP A 47 -2.80 -13.44 5.29
CA ASP A 47 -1.49 -14.06 5.35
C ASP A 47 -0.59 -13.60 4.18
N GLU A 48 0.60 -14.19 4.05
CA GLU A 48 1.61 -13.78 3.08
C GLU A 48 1.16 -13.92 1.61
N LYS A 49 0.29 -14.89 1.29
CA LYS A 49 -0.20 -15.06 -0.10
C LYS A 49 -1.15 -13.94 -0.51
N ASP A 50 -1.76 -13.26 0.46
CA ASP A 50 -2.74 -12.19 0.24
C ASP A 50 -2.08 -10.79 0.22
N ILE A 51 -0.76 -10.69 0.41
CA ILE A 51 -0.01 -9.42 0.38
C ILE A 51 -0.16 -8.70 -0.97
N ASP A 52 -0.10 -9.44 -2.08
CA ASP A 52 -0.23 -8.85 -3.42
C ASP A 52 -1.62 -8.23 -3.64
N ASP A 53 -2.68 -8.80 -3.06
CA ASP A 53 -4.04 -8.26 -3.12
C ASP A 53 -4.18 -6.98 -2.29
N ALA A 54 -3.55 -6.93 -1.12
CA ALA A 54 -3.46 -5.72 -0.29
C ALA A 54 -2.66 -4.61 -0.98
N ILE A 55 -1.53 -4.95 -1.64
CA ILE A 55 -0.72 -4.02 -2.43
C ILE A 55 -1.53 -3.51 -3.63
N LEU A 56 -2.23 -4.38 -4.34
CA LEU A 56 -3.06 -4.00 -5.47
C LEU A 56 -4.18 -3.05 -5.03
N ALA A 57 -4.86 -3.37 -3.93
CA ALA A 57 -5.90 -2.52 -3.36
C ALA A 57 -5.36 -1.14 -2.93
N TYR A 58 -4.18 -1.11 -2.31
CA TYR A 58 -3.43 0.11 -2.00
C TYR A 58 -3.16 0.94 -3.26
N LEU A 59 -2.54 0.33 -4.27
CA LEU A 59 -2.19 1.04 -5.51
C LEU A 59 -3.44 1.53 -6.24
N GLY A 60 -4.53 0.76 -6.17
CA GLY A 60 -5.84 1.11 -6.68
C GLY A 60 -6.52 2.26 -5.96
N SER A 61 -6.08 2.63 -4.74
CA SER A 61 -6.55 3.84 -4.06
C SER A 61 -5.67 5.08 -4.33
N MET A 62 -4.54 4.92 -5.03
CA MET A 62 -3.56 6.00 -5.26
C MET A 62 -3.50 6.45 -6.72
N ASP A 63 -3.50 7.76 -6.97
CA ASP A 63 -3.46 8.28 -8.35
C ASP A 63 -2.08 8.09 -9.01
N LYS A 64 -1.01 8.59 -8.37
CA LYS A 64 0.28 8.80 -9.05
C LYS A 64 1.28 7.66 -8.87
N TRP A 65 1.01 6.70 -8.00
CA TRP A 65 2.02 5.74 -7.55
C TRP A 65 2.35 4.68 -8.59
N VAL A 66 1.39 4.36 -9.45
CA VAL A 66 1.56 3.46 -10.60
C VAL A 66 2.60 3.94 -11.64
N ARG A 67 3.12 5.16 -11.51
CA ARG A 67 4.16 5.72 -12.41
C ARG A 67 5.58 5.62 -11.89
N GLN A 68 5.77 5.30 -10.62
CA GLN A 68 7.12 5.24 -10.04
C GLN A 68 7.84 3.98 -10.51
N GLU A 69 9.17 4.04 -10.57
CA GLU A 69 10.00 2.93 -11.06
C GLU A 69 10.01 1.74 -10.09
N GLU A 70 9.92 2.02 -8.80
CA GLU A 70 9.77 1.03 -7.75
C GLU A 70 9.00 1.61 -6.57
N LYS A 71 8.38 0.72 -5.80
CA LYS A 71 7.70 1.04 -4.55
C LYS A 71 8.04 -0.03 -3.51
N GLU A 72 8.26 0.41 -2.29
CA GLU A 72 8.58 -0.47 -1.18
C GLU A 72 7.43 -0.51 -0.19
N PHE A 73 6.92 -1.72 0.04
CA PHE A 73 5.80 -1.97 0.93
C PHE A 73 6.29 -2.71 2.15
N ILE A 74 5.98 -2.16 3.31
CA ILE A 74 6.19 -2.83 4.59
C ILE A 74 4.92 -3.60 4.97
N PHE A 75 5.08 -4.66 5.74
CA PHE A 75 3.98 -5.40 6.33
C PHE A 75 4.19 -5.61 7.83
N ILE A 76 3.25 -5.11 8.62
CA ILE A 76 3.30 -5.09 10.08
C ILE A 76 2.36 -6.17 10.60
N ASP A 77 2.80 -7.03 11.52
CA ASP A 77 1.88 -8.00 12.15
C ASP A 77 0.83 -7.21 12.95
N THR A 78 -0.44 -7.51 12.71
CA THR A 78 -1.56 -6.90 13.46
C THR A 78 -1.44 -7.08 14.97
N LYS A 79 -0.72 -8.11 15.44
CA LYS A 79 -0.41 -8.30 16.87
C LYS A 79 0.48 -7.22 17.43
N ASP A 80 1.50 -6.77 16.68
CA ASP A 80 2.44 -5.75 17.15
C ASP A 80 1.73 -4.40 17.30
N ILE A 81 0.78 -4.11 16.40
CA ILE A 81 -0.12 -2.96 16.53
C ILE A 81 -1.03 -3.08 17.78
N THR A 82 -1.60 -4.27 18.00
CA THR A 82 -2.53 -4.51 19.12
C THR A 82 -1.82 -4.45 20.47
N ILE A 83 -0.58 -4.93 20.57
CA ILE A 83 0.26 -4.85 21.77
C ILE A 83 0.49 -3.38 22.18
N ASN A 84 0.59 -2.49 21.20
CA ASN A 84 0.72 -1.04 21.42
C ASN A 84 -0.62 -0.34 21.74
N ASN A 85 -1.72 -1.09 21.93
CA ASN A 85 -3.07 -0.58 22.16
C ASN A 85 -3.61 0.35 21.05
N ILE A 86 -3.05 0.25 19.85
CA ILE A 86 -3.52 1.03 18.69
C ILE A 86 -4.78 0.37 18.15
N LYS A 87 -5.86 1.15 18.02
CA LYS A 87 -7.15 0.65 17.55
C LYS A 87 -7.11 0.47 16.03
N ILE A 88 -7.39 -0.74 15.56
CA ILE A 88 -7.63 -1.04 14.14
C ILE A 88 -9.13 -0.96 13.89
N ILE A 89 -9.57 -0.15 12.92
CA ILE A 89 -10.97 -0.05 12.51
C ILE A 89 -11.13 -0.49 11.05
N VAL A 90 -12.22 -1.21 10.79
CA VAL A 90 -12.67 -1.55 9.45
C VAL A 90 -13.57 -0.41 8.98
N GLU A 91 -13.05 0.42 8.08
CA GLU A 91 -13.83 1.41 7.36
C GLU A 91 -13.53 1.20 5.88
N PRO A 92 -14.48 0.69 5.08
CA PRO A 92 -14.27 0.54 3.64
C PRO A 92 -13.84 1.87 3.04
N ASN A 93 -12.84 1.84 2.16
CA ASN A 93 -12.26 3.04 1.54
C ASN A 93 -12.29 2.94 0.01
N ASP A 94 -12.10 4.08 -0.64
CA ASP A 94 -12.06 4.29 -2.09
C ASP A 94 -10.80 3.62 -2.70
N THR A 95 -10.82 2.29 -2.86
CA THR A 95 -10.02 1.63 -3.90
C THR A 95 -10.89 1.38 -5.13
N TYR A 96 -10.29 1.46 -6.31
CA TYR A 96 -10.96 1.07 -7.56
C TYR A 96 -10.81 -0.42 -7.89
N ILE A 97 -10.23 -1.21 -6.97
CA ILE A 97 -10.18 -2.67 -7.09
C ILE A 97 -11.46 -3.23 -6.47
N LYS A 98 -12.33 -3.74 -7.33
CA LYS A 98 -13.60 -4.35 -6.95
C LYS A 98 -13.36 -5.52 -5.99
N ASP A 99 -14.25 -5.66 -5.02
CA ASP A 99 -14.26 -6.71 -3.99
C ASP A 99 -13.08 -6.62 -3.01
N HIS A 100 -12.25 -5.56 -3.08
CA HIS A 100 -11.12 -5.32 -2.18
C HIS A 100 -11.36 -4.15 -1.22
N GLU A 101 -12.52 -3.50 -1.25
CA GLU A 101 -12.86 -2.35 -0.39
C GLU A 101 -12.79 -2.71 1.10
N GLU A 102 -13.19 -3.93 1.44
CA GLU A 102 -13.16 -4.51 2.77
C GLU A 102 -11.74 -4.90 3.24
N LEU A 103 -10.70 -4.68 2.43
CA LEU A 103 -9.30 -4.82 2.87
C LEU A 103 -8.80 -3.57 3.57
N HIS A 104 -9.47 -2.41 3.43
CA HIS A 104 -8.99 -1.18 4.06
C HIS A 104 -9.13 -1.21 5.58
N ARG A 105 -8.07 -0.81 6.28
CA ARG A 105 -8.05 -0.65 7.73
C ARG A 105 -7.42 0.68 8.10
N ASP A 106 -8.04 1.41 9.02
CA ASP A 106 -7.39 2.55 9.64
C ASP A 106 -6.84 2.16 11.01
N LEU A 107 -5.60 2.58 11.29
CA LEU A 107 -5.12 2.74 12.65
C LEU A 107 -5.69 4.05 13.18
N ALA A 108 -6.56 3.99 14.18
CA ALA A 108 -7.43 5.10 14.55
C ALA A 108 -7.21 5.61 15.97
N CYS A 109 -7.69 6.83 16.21
CA CYS A 109 -7.54 7.55 17.48
C CYS A 109 -6.07 7.81 17.85
N LEU A 110 -5.21 7.95 16.84
CA LEU A 110 -3.78 8.13 17.01
C LEU A 110 -3.47 9.46 17.71
N GLN A 111 -2.61 9.39 18.72
CA GLN A 111 -1.97 10.51 19.37
C GLN A 111 -0.48 10.52 19.01
N LEU A 112 0.22 11.58 19.41
CA LEU A 112 1.64 11.72 19.11
C LEU A 112 2.48 10.52 19.59
N MET A 113 2.18 9.98 20.77
CA MET A 113 2.86 8.80 21.31
C MET A 113 2.61 7.55 20.44
N ASP A 114 1.43 7.43 19.82
CA ASP A 114 1.14 6.32 18.91
C ASP A 114 1.95 6.44 17.61
N ILE A 115 2.21 7.67 17.14
CA ILE A 115 3.11 7.90 16.00
C ILE A 115 4.54 7.49 16.35
N GLU A 116 5.02 7.81 17.56
CA GLU A 116 6.33 7.37 18.05
C GLU A 116 6.43 5.84 18.12
N ASN A 117 5.40 5.17 18.64
CA ASN A 117 5.30 3.71 18.65
C ASN A 117 5.33 3.14 17.23
N LEU A 118 4.57 3.72 16.29
CA LEU A 118 4.57 3.30 14.88
C LEU A 118 5.93 3.49 14.20
N CYS A 119 6.67 4.56 14.50
CA CYS A 119 8.05 4.70 14.05
C CYS A 119 8.91 3.52 14.53
N GLY A 120 8.77 3.14 15.80
CA GLY A 120 9.46 1.99 16.37
C GLY A 120 9.15 0.69 15.62
N GLU A 121 7.85 0.44 15.35
CA GLU A 121 7.42 -0.74 14.60
C GLU A 121 7.96 -0.75 13.16
N PHE A 122 7.96 0.39 12.46
CA PHE A 122 8.49 0.49 11.10
C PHE A 122 9.99 0.20 11.07
N ILE A 123 10.77 0.73 12.02
CA ILE A 123 12.20 0.41 12.16
C ILE A 123 12.39 -1.10 12.38
N GLN A 124 11.60 -1.72 13.26
CA GLN A 124 11.71 -3.17 13.50
C GLN A 124 11.38 -3.99 12.25
N VAL A 125 10.32 -3.61 11.53
CA VAL A 125 9.93 -4.24 10.26
C VAL A 125 11.06 -4.17 9.24
N LEU A 126 11.71 -3.02 9.10
CA LEU A 126 12.87 -2.85 8.21
C LEU A 126 14.05 -3.72 8.63
N LYS A 127 14.37 -3.77 9.94
CA LYS A 127 15.44 -4.62 10.49
C LYS A 127 15.18 -6.11 10.28
N CYS A 128 13.93 -6.54 10.38
CA CYS A 128 13.53 -7.93 10.15
C CYS A 128 13.43 -8.30 8.68
N GLY A 129 13.47 -7.33 7.75
CA GLY A 129 13.27 -7.57 6.33
C GLY A 129 11.82 -7.89 5.96
N ASN A 130 10.85 -7.46 6.77
CA ASN A 130 9.42 -7.66 6.53
C ASN A 130 8.89 -6.61 5.53
N LEU A 131 9.47 -6.62 4.33
CA LEU A 131 9.14 -5.70 3.25
C LEU A 131 9.20 -6.39 1.89
N VAL A 132 8.54 -5.78 0.91
CA VAL A 132 8.62 -6.20 -0.49
C VAL A 132 8.79 -4.96 -1.37
N VAL A 133 9.76 -5.04 -2.28
CA VAL A 133 9.93 -4.06 -3.35
C VAL A 133 9.15 -4.55 -4.57
N LYS A 134 8.31 -3.68 -5.13
CA LYS A 134 7.63 -3.91 -6.40
C LYS A 134 8.16 -2.93 -7.43
N THR A 135 8.78 -3.47 -8.47
CA THR A 135 9.17 -2.71 -9.65
C THR A 135 7.93 -2.26 -10.43
N LYS A 136 8.10 -1.26 -11.29
CA LYS A 136 7.07 -0.80 -12.23
C LYS A 136 6.53 -1.90 -13.12
N GLN A 137 7.37 -2.87 -13.51
CA GLN A 137 6.95 -4.02 -14.29
C GLN A 137 6.06 -4.94 -13.47
N GLU A 138 6.44 -5.26 -12.23
CA GLU A 138 5.62 -6.10 -11.34
C GLU A 138 4.29 -5.43 -10.99
N ILE A 139 4.30 -4.12 -10.75
CA ILE A 139 3.07 -3.32 -10.59
C ILE A 139 2.21 -3.43 -11.84
N ARG A 140 2.80 -3.33 -13.04
CA ARG A 140 2.06 -3.49 -14.31
C ARG A 140 1.43 -4.88 -14.42
N GLU A 141 2.16 -5.92 -14.05
CA GLU A 141 1.64 -7.29 -14.06
C GLU A 141 0.50 -7.50 -13.05
N LEU A 142 0.57 -6.89 -11.86
CA LEU A 142 -0.54 -6.91 -10.89
C LEU A 142 -1.81 -6.30 -11.50
N PHE A 143 -1.72 -5.11 -12.10
CA PHE A 143 -2.86 -4.48 -12.76
C PHE A 143 -3.32 -5.25 -14.01
N LYS A 144 -2.40 -5.84 -14.78
CA LYS A 144 -2.75 -6.68 -15.95
C LYS A 144 -3.59 -7.88 -15.53
N LYS A 145 -3.19 -8.58 -14.46
CA LYS A 145 -3.99 -9.66 -13.86
C LYS A 145 -5.34 -9.15 -13.38
N ALA A 146 -5.38 -8.01 -12.69
CA ALA A 146 -6.62 -7.42 -12.19
C ALA A 146 -7.62 -7.08 -13.32
N VAL A 147 -7.14 -6.50 -14.44
CA VAL A 147 -7.96 -6.21 -15.62
C VAL A 147 -8.47 -7.50 -16.28
N ILE A 148 -7.62 -8.52 -16.41
CA ILE A 148 -8.01 -9.83 -16.97
C ILE A 148 -9.09 -10.50 -16.11
N SER A 149 -9.00 -10.33 -14.78
CA SER A 149 -9.95 -10.87 -13.81
C SER A 149 -11.18 -9.98 -13.56
N ASP A 150 -11.36 -8.89 -14.32
CA ASP A 150 -12.48 -7.94 -14.17
C ASP A 150 -12.58 -7.31 -12.75
N LEU A 151 -11.44 -7.17 -12.07
CA LEU A 151 -11.36 -6.50 -10.77
C LEU A 151 -11.26 -4.98 -10.91
N ILE A 152 -10.83 -4.46 -12.05
CA ILE A 152 -10.71 -3.02 -12.31
C ILE A 152 -10.91 -2.72 -13.79
N CYS A 153 -11.56 -1.59 -14.08
CA CYS A 153 -11.75 -1.08 -15.42
C CYS A 153 -11.48 0.42 -15.45
N SER A 154 -10.88 0.93 -16.54
CA SER A 154 -10.62 2.35 -16.68
C SER A 154 -11.89 3.21 -16.69
N GLU A 155 -13.04 2.64 -17.02
CA GLU A 155 -14.32 3.36 -17.03
C GLU A 155 -14.82 3.70 -15.63
N THR A 156 -14.56 2.83 -14.63
CA THR A 156 -15.05 3.00 -13.25
C THR A 156 -14.24 4.01 -12.44
N ILE A 157 -13.03 4.36 -12.89
CA ILE A 157 -12.13 5.28 -12.18
C ILE A 157 -12.54 6.75 -12.40
N ASP A 158 -12.72 7.50 -11.30
CA ASP A 158 -13.02 8.94 -11.36
C ASP A 158 -11.80 9.71 -11.88
N LYS A 159 -11.93 10.27 -13.09
CA LYS A 159 -10.85 11.04 -13.74
C LYS A 159 -10.46 12.31 -12.98
N THR A 160 -11.36 12.85 -12.16
CA THR A 160 -11.13 14.12 -11.44
C THR A 160 -10.23 13.93 -10.22
N LYS A 161 -10.31 12.75 -9.59
CA LYS A 161 -9.47 12.35 -8.45
C LYS A 161 -8.26 11.52 -8.90
N HIS A 162 -8.46 10.58 -9.82
CA HIS A 162 -7.50 9.52 -10.17
C HIS A 162 -7.23 9.42 -11.68
N GLY A 163 -7.02 10.56 -12.34
CA GLY A 163 -6.79 10.62 -13.78
C GLY A 163 -5.52 9.91 -14.27
N THR A 164 -4.48 9.83 -13.44
CA THR A 164 -3.25 9.09 -13.75
C THR A 164 -3.49 7.58 -13.71
N LEU A 165 -4.13 7.08 -12.65
CA LEU A 165 -4.50 5.66 -12.54
C LEU A 165 -5.45 5.25 -13.67
N LYS A 166 -6.45 6.09 -13.98
CA LYS A 166 -7.38 5.84 -15.10
C LYS A 166 -6.66 5.64 -16.42
N LYS A 167 -5.72 6.54 -16.74
CA LYS A 167 -4.92 6.41 -17.97
C LYS A 167 -4.08 5.14 -17.94
N TYR A 168 -3.45 4.84 -16.80
CA TYR A 168 -2.61 3.65 -16.63
C TYR A 168 -3.37 2.35 -16.89
N VAL A 169 -4.56 2.20 -16.31
CA VAL A 169 -5.43 1.03 -16.53
C VAL A 169 -5.88 0.95 -17.99
N ARG A 170 -6.25 2.09 -18.61
CA ARG A 170 -6.61 2.13 -20.03
C ARG A 170 -5.49 1.66 -20.95
N ASP A 171 -4.25 2.05 -20.66
CA ASP A 171 -3.09 1.63 -21.45
C ASP A 171 -2.86 0.11 -21.34
N ILE A 172 -3.19 -0.51 -20.18
CA ILE A 172 -3.15 -1.96 -19.98
C ILE A 172 -4.28 -2.67 -20.74
N GLU A 173 -5.52 -2.14 -20.67
CA GLU A 173 -6.66 -2.66 -21.44
C GLU A 173 -6.36 -2.70 -22.94
N ALA A 174 -5.75 -1.63 -23.49
CA ALA A 174 -5.36 -1.55 -24.89
C ALA A 174 -4.25 -2.55 -25.27
N GLU A 175 -3.28 -2.78 -24.37
CA GLU A 175 -2.24 -3.80 -24.53
C GLU A 175 -2.85 -5.21 -24.63
N ILE A 176 -3.72 -5.56 -23.68
CA ILE A 176 -4.40 -6.87 -23.63
C ILE A 176 -5.22 -7.09 -24.92
N ALA A 177 -6.00 -6.10 -25.34
CA ALA A 177 -6.79 -6.18 -26.56
C ALA A 177 -5.91 -6.45 -27.80
N THR A 178 -4.74 -5.80 -27.88
CA THR A 178 -3.78 -5.99 -28.97
C THR A 178 -3.17 -7.40 -28.95
N GLU A 179 -2.85 -7.92 -27.76
CA GLU A 179 -2.31 -9.28 -27.59
C GLU A 179 -3.32 -10.38 -27.97
N MET A 180 -4.60 -10.19 -27.67
CA MET A 180 -5.65 -11.15 -28.04
C MET A 180 -5.85 -11.22 -29.56
N VAL A 181 -5.87 -10.07 -30.24
CA VAL A 181 -5.99 -10.00 -31.71
C VAL A 181 -4.82 -10.70 -32.41
N ARG A 182 -3.59 -10.59 -31.88
CA ARG A 182 -2.41 -11.26 -32.46
C ARG A 182 -2.39 -12.79 -32.28
N LYS A 183 -3.18 -13.32 -31.34
CA LYS A 183 -3.30 -14.75 -31.06
C LYS A 183 -4.43 -15.43 -31.83
N THR A 184 -5.23 -14.65 -32.57
CA THR A 184 -6.38 -15.11 -33.37
C THR A 184 -6.01 -15.15 -34.85
#